data_AF-A0A7Y8LGY8-F1
#
_entry.id   AF-A0A7Y8LGY8-F1
#
_cell.length_a   1.000
_cell.length_b   1.000
_cell.length_c   1.000
_cell.angle_alpha   90.00
_cell.angle_beta   90.00
_cell.angle_gamma   90.00
#
_symmetry.space_group_name_H-M   'P 1'
#
loop_
_entity.id
_entity.type
_entity.pdbx_description
1 polymer ?
#
loop_
_entity_poly.entity_id
_entity_poly.type
_entity_poly.pdbx_seq_one_letter_code
_entity_poly.pdbx_strand_id
1 'polypeptide(L)'
;MKTASIVLCLMSASTQIPAAPAMKAGAAAVDITPPGPIWMSGYASRTKPSEGVLTKLYAKALAIEDSRGSRVLIVSTDLIGMPQRLTDWVAGELMKRYKLERSQVVFNSS
;
A
#
# COMPACT_ATOMS: atom_id res chain seq x y z
N MET A 1 -62.34 16.60 -39.76
CA MET A 1 -62.11 15.31 -39.04
C MET A 1 -60.60 15.19 -38.82
N LYS A 2 -60.11 15.44 -37.60
CA LYS A 2 -58.67 15.38 -37.28
C LYS A 2 -58.43 14.14 -36.45
N THR A 3 -57.67 13.19 -36.99
CA THR A 3 -57.26 11.95 -36.34
C THR A 3 -56.23 12.28 -35.24
N ALA A 4 -56.45 11.77 -34.04
CA ALA A 4 -55.51 11.89 -32.92
C ALA A 4 -54.68 10.61 -32.84
N SER A 5 -53.35 10.72 -33.00
CA SER A 5 -52.43 9.61 -32.81
C SER A 5 -52.03 9.53 -31.34
N ILE A 6 -52.30 8.37 -30.72
CA ILE A 6 -51.82 8.02 -29.37
C ILE A 6 -50.43 7.43 -29.53
N VAL A 7 -49.42 8.08 -28.93
CA VAL A 7 -48.04 7.57 -28.87
C VAL A 7 -47.89 6.78 -27.57
N LEU A 8 -47.71 5.46 -27.68
CA LEU A 8 -47.43 4.58 -26.56
C LEU A 8 -45.93 4.63 -26.23
N CYS A 9 -45.59 5.23 -25.10
CA CYS A 9 -44.22 5.36 -24.62
C CYS A 9 -43.81 4.08 -23.86
N LEU A 10 -43.01 3.22 -24.48
CA LEU A 10 -42.39 2.07 -23.82
C LEU A 10 -41.26 2.56 -22.90
N MET A 11 -41.55 2.62 -21.60
CA MET A 11 -40.56 2.88 -20.56
C MET A 11 -39.74 1.61 -20.33
N SER A 12 -38.54 1.54 -20.93
CA SER A 12 -37.56 0.51 -20.62
C SER A 12 -37.07 0.70 -19.18
N ALA A 13 -37.45 -0.23 -18.29
CA ALA A 13 -36.89 -0.30 -16.94
C ALA A 13 -35.44 -0.81 -17.04
N SER A 14 -34.47 0.08 -16.93
CA SER A 14 -33.06 -0.26 -16.79
C SER A 14 -32.82 -0.82 -15.39
N THR A 15 -32.49 -2.11 -15.30
CA THR A 15 -31.99 -2.72 -14.08
C THR A 15 -30.59 -2.17 -13.78
N GLN A 16 -30.48 -1.29 -12.80
CA GLN A 16 -29.18 -0.84 -12.30
C GLN A 16 -28.51 -2.01 -11.57
N ILE A 17 -27.42 -2.54 -12.12
CA ILE A 17 -26.53 -3.42 -11.39
C ILE A 17 -25.82 -2.53 -10.35
N PRO A 18 -26.01 -2.77 -9.04
CA PRO A 18 -25.29 -1.99 -8.04
C PRO A 18 -23.80 -2.19 -8.27
N ALA A 19 -23.07 -1.10 -8.47
CA ALA A 19 -21.62 -1.14 -8.58
C ALA A 19 -21.06 -1.85 -7.34
N ALA A 20 -20.24 -2.88 -7.55
CA ALA A 20 -19.57 -3.58 -6.45
C ALA A 20 -18.87 -2.52 -5.57
N PRO A 21 -19.02 -2.57 -4.25
CA PRO A 21 -18.55 -1.48 -3.42
C PRO A 21 -17.03 -1.37 -3.56
N ALA A 22 -16.58 -0.18 -3.96
CA ALA A 22 -15.23 0.03 -4.48
C ALA A 22 -14.17 -0.12 -3.38
N MET A 23 -13.18 -0.97 -3.63
CA MET A 23 -11.96 -1.05 -2.83
C MET A 23 -11.12 0.21 -3.05
N LYS A 24 -10.51 0.75 -1.99
CA LYS A 24 -9.55 1.85 -2.10
C LYS A 24 -8.13 1.31 -1.94
N ALA A 25 -7.19 1.90 -2.66
CA ALA A 25 -5.78 1.62 -2.50
C ALA A 25 -4.97 2.92 -2.53
N GLY A 26 -3.89 2.97 -1.75
CA GLY A 26 -2.92 4.05 -1.74
C GLY A 26 -1.50 3.49 -1.71
N ALA A 27 -0.60 4.06 -2.51
CA ALA A 27 0.79 3.65 -2.57
C ALA A 27 1.72 4.84 -2.32
N ALA A 28 2.82 4.60 -1.61
CA ALA A 28 3.86 5.58 -1.35
C ALA A 28 5.24 4.92 -1.31
N ALA A 29 6.28 5.69 -1.63
CA ALA A 29 7.67 5.26 -1.51
C ALA A 29 8.55 6.41 -1.01
N VAL A 30 9.51 6.10 -0.16
CA VAL A 30 10.48 7.06 0.41
C VAL A 30 11.88 6.49 0.25
N ASP A 31 12.81 7.30 -0.26
CA ASP A 31 14.23 6.96 -0.32
C ASP A 31 14.80 6.84 1.10
N ILE A 32 15.37 5.68 1.41
CA ILE A 32 16.00 5.36 2.69
C ILE A 32 17.50 5.07 2.53
N THR A 33 18.09 5.44 1.40
CA THR A 33 19.52 5.24 1.12
C THR A 33 20.37 6.00 2.14
N PRO A 34 21.24 5.32 2.91
CA PRO A 34 22.12 5.99 3.86
C PRO A 34 23.04 7.01 3.19
N PRO A 35 23.40 8.10 3.89
CA PRO A 35 24.36 9.06 3.36
C PRO A 35 25.78 8.48 3.40
N GLY A 36 26.42 8.40 2.24
CA GLY A 36 27.83 8.03 2.10
C GLY A 36 28.15 6.53 2.26
N PRO A 37 29.45 6.17 2.30
CA PRO A 37 29.90 4.80 2.47
C PRO A 37 29.45 4.15 3.78
N ILE A 38 28.92 2.92 3.72
CA ILE A 38 28.49 2.13 4.88
C ILE A 38 28.90 0.67 4.74
N TRP A 39 29.14 -0.01 5.87
CA TRP A 39 29.30 -1.47 5.90
C TRP A 39 28.00 -2.16 5.50
N MET A 40 28.03 -2.91 4.39
CA MET A 40 26.86 -3.62 3.88
C MET A 40 26.66 -4.95 4.60
N SER A 41 25.42 -5.20 5.04
CA SER A 41 25.01 -6.48 5.63
C SER A 41 24.90 -7.61 4.57
N GLY A 42 24.82 -8.85 5.03
CA GLY A 42 24.52 -10.05 4.23
C GLY A 42 25.72 -10.93 3.86
N TYR A 43 26.85 -10.34 3.47
CA TYR A 43 28.05 -11.10 3.10
C TYR A 43 29.22 -10.77 4.03
N ALA A 44 29.58 -11.73 4.88
CA ALA A 44 30.61 -11.57 5.91
C ALA A 44 32.04 -11.38 5.37
N SER A 45 32.28 -11.75 4.10
CA SER A 45 33.60 -11.63 3.47
C SER A 45 33.92 -10.23 2.94
N ARG A 46 33.00 -9.26 3.03
CA ARG A 46 33.27 -7.88 2.61
C ARG A 46 34.32 -7.24 3.52
N THR A 47 35.38 -6.71 2.91
CA THR A 47 36.53 -6.11 3.61
C THR A 47 36.56 -4.58 3.57
N LYS A 48 35.59 -3.95 2.91
CA LYS A 48 35.46 -2.49 2.79
C LYS A 48 34.00 -2.04 2.81
N PRO A 49 33.72 -0.77 3.18
CA PRO A 49 32.41 -0.15 3.04
C PRO A 49 31.93 -0.05 1.58
N SER A 50 30.67 0.33 1.38
CA SER A 50 30.12 0.63 0.05
C SER A 50 30.88 1.78 -0.63
N GLU A 51 31.11 1.66 -1.93
CA GLU A 51 31.87 2.64 -2.72
C GLU A 51 30.97 3.67 -3.43
N GLY A 52 29.66 3.49 -3.34
CA GLY A 52 28.69 4.34 -3.99
C GLY A 52 27.29 3.72 -3.96
N VAL A 53 26.38 4.32 -4.73
CA VAL A 53 24.99 3.92 -4.84
C VAL A 53 24.70 3.61 -6.31
N LEU A 54 24.40 2.34 -6.61
CA LEU A 54 23.97 1.94 -7.95
C LEU A 54 22.48 2.23 -8.16
N THR A 55 21.66 1.83 -7.19
CA THR A 55 20.22 2.11 -7.14
C THR A 55 19.84 2.61 -5.75
N LYS A 56 18.80 3.45 -5.68
CA LYS A 56 18.24 3.91 -4.41
C LYS A 56 17.52 2.78 -3.70
N LEU A 57 17.63 2.77 -2.37
CA LEU A 57 16.87 1.90 -1.49
C LEU A 57 15.61 2.63 -1.04
N TYR A 58 14.48 1.95 -0.99
CA TYR A 58 13.21 2.54 -0.57
C TYR A 58 12.54 1.78 0.57
N ALA A 59 11.82 2.53 1.39
CA ALA A 59 10.66 2.02 2.11
C ALA A 59 9.41 2.32 1.26
N LYS A 60 8.62 1.30 0.98
CA LYS A 60 7.42 1.36 0.15
C LYS A 60 6.22 0.92 0.99
N ALA A 61 5.07 1.53 0.77
CA ALA A 61 3.84 1.22 1.47
C ALA A 61 2.68 1.06 0.48
N LEU A 62 1.87 0.02 0.68
CA LEU A 62 0.59 -0.20 0.00
C LEU A 62 -0.49 -0.35 1.05
N ALA A 63 -1.40 0.63 1.11
CA ALA A 63 -2.59 0.61 1.94
C ALA A 63 -3.78 0.17 1.10
N ILE A 64 -4.59 -0.76 1.63
CA ILE A 64 -5.81 -1.25 1.00
C ILE A 64 -6.95 -1.14 2.00
N GLU A 65 -8.09 -0.62 1.57
CA GLU A 65 -9.33 -0.54 2.35
C GLU A 65 -10.45 -1.25 1.59
N ASP A 66 -11.08 -2.23 2.23
CA ASP A 66 -12.26 -2.92 1.67
C ASP A 66 -13.52 -2.05 1.80
N SER A 67 -14.59 -2.48 1.15
CA SER A 67 -15.90 -1.81 1.18
C SER A 67 -16.54 -1.69 2.56
N ARG A 68 -16.08 -2.48 3.55
CA ARG A 68 -16.56 -2.47 4.93
C ARG A 68 -15.66 -1.62 5.84
N GLY A 69 -14.62 -0.98 5.29
CA GLY A 69 -13.65 -0.18 6.04
C GLY A 69 -12.53 -0.99 6.69
N SER A 70 -12.39 -2.28 6.38
CA SER A 70 -11.27 -3.10 6.83
C SER A 70 -10.01 -2.67 6.11
N ARG A 71 -8.94 -2.39 6.86
CA ARG A 71 -7.68 -1.88 6.32
C ARG A 71 -6.56 -2.90 6.46
N VAL A 72 -5.69 -2.97 5.46
CA VAL A 72 -4.41 -3.66 5.50
C VAL A 72 -3.33 -2.71 4.98
N LEU A 73 -2.17 -2.71 5.65
CA LEU A 73 -0.98 -1.99 5.24
C LEU A 73 0.17 -2.98 5.00
N ILE A 74 0.72 -2.97 3.80
CA ILE A 74 1.93 -3.71 3.47
C ILE A 74 3.07 -2.72 3.37
N VAL A 75 4.09 -2.89 4.22
CA VAL A 75 5.33 -2.13 4.18
C VAL A 75 6.43 -3.04 3.66
N SER A 76 7.12 -2.62 2.61
CA SER A 76 8.27 -3.32 2.05
C SER A 76 9.50 -2.42 2.09
N THR A 77 10.65 -2.96 2.44
CA THR A 77 11.92 -2.23 2.42
C THR A 77 12.95 -2.93 1.55
N ASP A 78 13.73 -2.15 0.82
CA ASP A 78 14.87 -2.63 0.03
C ASP A 78 16.07 -2.92 0.96
N LEU A 79 15.90 -3.84 1.90
CA LEU A 79 16.84 -4.17 2.98
C LEU A 79 16.91 -5.69 3.15
N ILE A 80 17.98 -6.19 3.79
CA ILE A 80 18.13 -7.63 4.09
C ILE A 80 17.13 -8.14 5.14
N GLY A 81 16.70 -7.28 6.05
CA GLY A 81 15.81 -7.65 7.13
C GLY A 81 15.50 -6.48 8.04
N MET A 82 14.41 -6.60 8.81
CA MET A 82 14.01 -5.65 9.83
C MET A 82 14.00 -6.34 11.19
N PRO A 83 14.77 -5.85 12.18
CA PRO A 83 14.71 -6.38 13.53
C PRO A 83 13.30 -6.26 14.11
N GLN A 84 12.88 -7.24 14.91
CA GLN A 84 11.55 -7.24 15.54
C GLN A 84 11.28 -5.95 16.34
N ARG A 85 12.28 -5.46 17.09
CA ARG A 85 12.16 -4.19 17.84
C ARG A 85 11.76 -3.01 16.94
N LEU A 86 12.27 -2.96 15.72
CA LEU A 86 11.92 -1.90 14.77
C LEU A 86 10.48 -2.05 14.30
N THR A 87 10.07 -3.25 13.88
CA THR A 87 8.71 -3.49 13.37
C THR A 87 7.65 -3.32 14.47
N ASP A 88 7.95 -3.71 15.71
CA ASP A 88 7.08 -3.48 16.88
C ASP A 88 6.95 -1.99 17.20
N TRP A 89 8.06 -1.23 17.14
CA TRP A 89 8.02 0.22 17.33
C TRP A 89 7.19 0.92 16.23
N VAL A 90 7.39 0.56 14.96
CA VAL A 90 6.62 1.11 13.84
C VAL A 90 5.14 0.76 13.99
N ALA A 91 4.80 -0.49 14.32
CA ALA A 91 3.41 -0.89 14.54
C ALA A 91 2.76 -0.09 15.68
N GLY A 92 3.49 0.16 16.77
CA GLY A 92 3.04 1.02 17.86
C GLY A 92 2.75 2.45 17.41
N GLU A 93 3.61 3.04 16.58
CA GLU A 93 3.38 4.38 16.02
C GLU A 93 2.20 4.42 15.03
N LEU A 94 2.03 3.38 14.21
CA LEU A 94 0.89 3.24 13.31
C LEU A 94 -0.43 3.14 14.08
N MET A 95 -0.45 2.40 15.18
CA MET A 95 -1.62 2.30 16.05
C MET A 95 -1.96 3.67 16.67
N LYS A 96 -0.97 4.38 17.22
CA LYS A 96 -1.19 5.70 17.84
C LYS A 96 -1.78 6.71 16.85
N ARG A 97 -1.18 6.82 15.66
CA ARG A 97 -1.48 7.88 14.68
C ARG A 97 -2.65 7.55 13.75
N TYR A 98 -2.81 6.29 13.37
CA TYR A 98 -3.74 5.87 12.31
C TYR A 98 -4.74 4.79 12.73
N LYS A 99 -4.67 4.32 13.98
CA LYS A 99 -5.53 3.25 14.53
C LYS A 99 -5.44 1.96 13.72
N LEU A 100 -4.24 1.63 13.24
CA LEU A 100 -3.95 0.36 12.57
C LEU A 100 -3.41 -0.63 13.59
N GLU A 101 -4.13 -1.73 13.78
CA GLU A 101 -3.72 -2.81 14.66
C GLU A 101 -2.52 -3.57 14.07
N ARG A 102 -1.70 -4.19 14.93
CA ARG A 102 -0.52 -4.97 14.50
C ARG A 102 -0.87 -6.06 13.47
N SER A 103 -2.05 -6.67 13.60
CA SER A 103 -2.58 -7.72 12.71
C SER A 103 -2.94 -7.19 11.31
N GLN A 104 -3.08 -5.88 11.16
CA GLN A 104 -3.39 -5.23 9.89
C GLN A 104 -2.12 -4.80 9.13
N VAL A 105 -0.93 -5.03 9.69
CA VAL A 105 0.34 -4.57 9.12
C VAL A 105 1.26 -5.74 8.79
N VAL A 106 1.70 -5.80 7.54
CA VAL A 106 2.71 -6.75 7.05
C VAL A 106 4.00 -6.00 6.79
N PHE A 107 5.12 -6.53 7.29
CA PHE A 107 6.45 -6.01 7.03
C PHE A 107 7.23 -7.03 6.19
N ASN A 108 7.71 -6.60 5.03
CA ASN A 108 8.54 -7.37 4.11
C ASN A 108 9.90 -6.69 3.91
N SER A 109 10.95 -7.49 3.76
CA SER A 109 12.30 -7.01 3.43
C SER A 109 12.83 -7.83 2.27
N SER A 110 13.30 -7.17 1.21
CA SER A 110 13.80 -7.82 -0.01
C SER A 110 14.95 -7.04 -0.62
#